data_AF-A0A3D2J0G0-F1
#
_entry.id   AF-A0A3D2J0G0-F1
#
_cell.length_a   1.000
_cell.length_b   1.000
_cell.length_c   1.000
_cell.angle_alpha   90.00
_cell.angle_beta   90.00
_cell.angle_gamma   90.00
#
_symmetry.space_group_name_H-M   'P 1'
#
loop_
_entity.id
_entity.type
_entity.pdbx_description
1 polymer ?
#
loop_
_entity_poly.entity_id
_entity_poly.type
_entity_poly.pdbx_seq_one_letter_code
_entity_poly.pdbx_strand_id
1 'polypeptide(L)' 'MYCTACDSLTSTYVGGFVWFHPVVQAFIKKHPRWINEPEVLTTYSNQPAFRIRFADALSSARLTLFMHQETLQILANFQE' A
#
# COMPACT_ATOMS: atom_id res chain seq x y z
N MET A 1 -13.07 -7.07 -0.96
CA MET A 1 -13.57 -7.79 -2.15
C MET A 1 -12.38 -8.07 -3.05
N TYR A 2 -12.17 -9.32 -3.46
CA TYR A 2 -11.09 -9.67 -4.40
C TYR A 2 -11.67 -9.75 -5.80
N CYS A 3 -11.04 -9.07 -6.76
CA CYS A 3 -11.41 -9.11 -8.16
C CYS A 3 -10.40 -9.95 -8.93
N THR A 4 -10.83 -11.12 -9.40
CA THR A 4 -10.00 -12.05 -10.20
C THR A 4 -9.63 -11.48 -11.57
N ALA A 5 -10.40 -10.54 -12.13
CA ALA A 5 -10.12 -9.99 -13.46
C ALA A 5 -8.94 -9.00 -13.48
N CYS A 6 -8.70 -8.29 -12.39
CA CYS A 6 -7.59 -7.33 -12.26
C CYS A 6 -6.58 -7.70 -11.17
N ASP A 7 -6.68 -8.91 -10.61
CA ASP A 7 -5.85 -9.41 -9.51
C ASP A 7 -5.70 -8.39 -8.36
N SER A 8 -6.80 -7.68 -8.11
CA SER A 8 -6.84 -6.58 -7.15
C SER A 8 -7.69 -6.96 -5.95
N LEU A 9 -7.17 -6.62 -4.79
CA LEU A 9 -7.91 -6.65 -3.56
C LEU A 9 -8.40 -5.22 -3.26
N THR A 10 -9.70 -5.05 -3.03
CA THR A 10 -10.26 -3.88 -2.36
C THR A 10 -10.58 -4.29 -0.93
N SER A 11 -9.59 -4.23 -0.03
CA SER A 11 -9.83 -4.48 1.38
C SER A 11 -10.03 -3.17 2.13
N THR A 12 -11.25 -2.96 2.63
CA THR A 12 -11.57 -1.89 3.57
C THR A 12 -10.75 -1.98 4.86
N TYR A 13 -10.27 -3.17 5.22
CA TYR A 13 -9.52 -3.40 6.47
C TYR A 13 -8.06 -2.95 6.39
N VAL A 14 -7.39 -3.22 5.26
CA VAL A 14 -6.00 -2.84 5.03
C VAL A 14 -5.89 -1.32 4.98
N GLY A 15 -6.80 -0.67 4.24
CA GLY A 15 -6.87 0.79 4.16
C GLY A 15 -6.86 1.45 5.54
N GLY A 16 -7.78 1.06 6.43
CA GLY A 16 -7.91 1.64 7.77
C GLY A 16 -6.61 1.70 8.58
N PHE A 17 -5.84 0.60 8.62
CA PHE A 17 -4.58 0.53 9.39
C PHE A 17 -3.46 1.37 8.75
N VAL A 18 -3.42 1.40 7.41
CA VAL A 18 -2.36 2.05 6.63
C VAL A 18 -2.46 3.56 6.71
N TRP A 19 -3.68 4.11 6.71
CA TRP A 19 -3.90 5.55 6.77
C TRP A 19 -3.26 6.21 7.99
N PHE A 20 -3.15 5.50 9.12
CA PHE A 20 -2.56 6.04 10.34
C PHE A 20 -1.05 5.82 10.46
N HIS A 21 -0.43 5.08 9.53
CA HIS A 21 1.00 4.82 9.62
C HIS A 21 1.81 6.11 9.36
N PRO A 22 2.84 6.42 10.18
CA PRO A 22 3.59 7.68 10.07
C PRO A 22 4.19 7.93 8.68
N VAL A 23 4.68 6.88 8.01
CA VAL A 23 5.28 7.02 6.66
C VAL A 23 4.25 7.42 5.60
N VAL A 24 3.01 6.93 5.74
CA VAL A 24 1.90 7.23 4.82
C VAL A 24 1.43 8.66 5.05
N GLN A 25 1.27 9.04 6.33
CA GLN A 25 0.93 10.41 6.71
C GLN A 25 1.98 11.42 6.19
N ALA A 26 3.26 11.08 6.29
CA ALA A 26 4.34 11.92 5.76
C ALA A 26 4.26 12.05 4.23
N PHE A 27 4.02 10.95 3.51
CA PHE A 27 3.87 10.95 2.06
C PHE A 27 2.67 11.79 1.61
N ILE A 28 1.49 11.56 2.21
CA ILE A 28 0.25 12.27 1.89
C ILE A 28 0.39 13.78 2.12
N LYS A 29 1.04 14.18 3.23
CA LYS A 29 1.31 15.60 3.51
C LYS A 29 2.23 16.24 2.48
N LYS A 30 3.20 15.49 1.95
CA LYS A 30 4.16 15.98 0.95
C LYS A 30 3.59 15.99 -0.47
N HIS A 31 2.66 15.10 -0.77
CA HIS A 31 2.13 14.87 -2.12
C HIS A 31 0.60 15.05 -2.14
N PRO A 32 0.06 16.28 -2.21
CA PRO A 32 -1.39 16.54 -2.05
C PRO A 32 -2.28 15.97 -3.17
N ARG A 33 -1.68 15.55 -4.30
CA ARG A 33 -2.38 14.87 -5.41
C ARG A 33 -2.03 13.40 -5.50
N TRP A 34 -1.79 12.77 -4.35
CA TRP A 34 -1.52 11.35 -4.28
C TRP A 34 -2.75 10.52 -4.70
N ILE A 35 -2.48 9.32 -5.22
CA ILE A 35 -3.48 8.29 -5.52
C ILE A 35 -3.05 6.99 -4.82
N ASN A 36 -4.04 6.18 -4.41
CA ASN A 36 -3.80 4.81 -3.97
C ASN A 36 -3.94 3.89 -5.19
N GLU A 37 -2.88 3.16 -5.51
CA GLU A 37 -2.94 2.11 -6.53
C GLU A 37 -3.67 0.88 -5.97
N PRO A 38 -4.21 0.01 -6.84
CA PRO A 38 -4.83 -1.24 -6.41
C PRO A 38 -3.91 -2.06 -5.50
N GLU A 39 -4.45 -2.49 -4.35
CA GLU A 39 -3.73 -3.40 -3.46
C GLU A 39 -3.64 -4.78 -4.14
N VAL A 40 -2.46 -5.40 -4.06
CA VAL A 40 -2.20 -6.70 -4.68
C VAL A 40 -1.68 -7.65 -3.62
N LEU A 41 -2.16 -8.89 -3.63
CA LEU A 41 -1.58 -9.96 -2.82
C LEU A 41 -0.31 -10.48 -3.49
N THR A 42 0.79 -10.52 -2.76
CA THR A 42 2.09 -10.92 -3.29
C THR A 42 2.92 -11.65 -2.24
N THR A 43 4.18 -11.92 -2.53
CA THR A 43 5.14 -12.50 -1.59
C THR A 43 6.25 -11.50 -1.31
N TYR A 44 6.52 -11.23 -0.05
CA TYR A 44 7.66 -10.44 0.41
C TYR A 44 8.48 -11.26 1.39
N SER A 45 9.78 -11.42 1.13
CA SER A 45 10.68 -12.23 1.95
C SER A 45 10.13 -13.65 2.25
N ASN A 46 9.61 -14.33 1.23
CA ASN A 46 8.98 -15.65 1.30
C ASN A 46 7.72 -15.75 2.18
N GLN A 47 7.07 -14.62 2.49
CA GLN A 47 5.82 -14.58 3.24
C GLN A 47 4.70 -13.92 2.43
N PRO A 48 3.44 -14.40 2.52
CA PRO A 48 2.30 -13.74 1.92
C PRO A 48 2.12 -12.32 2.47
N ALA A 49 2.02 -11.36 1.57
CA ALA A 49 1.95 -9.95 1.91
C ALA A 49 1.01 -9.18 0.99
N PHE A 50 0.33 -8.17 1.54
CA PHE A 50 -0.29 -7.13 0.73
C PHE A 50 0.78 -6.14 0.29
N ARG A 51 0.83 -5.86 -1.00
CA ARG A 51 1.55 -4.71 -1.56
C ARG A 51 0.59 -3.56 -1.75
N ILE A 52 0.89 -2.46 -1.08
CA ILE A 52 0.10 -1.22 -1.12
C ILE A 52 0.98 -0.14 -1.69
N ARG A 53 0.43 0.67 -2.60
CA ARG A 53 1.19 1.68 -3.31
C ARG A 53 0.47 3.01 -3.33
N PHE A 54 1.19 4.05 -2.91
CA PHE A 54 0.80 5.43 -3.08
C PHE A 54 1.70 6.05 -4.15
N ALA A 55 1.11 6.79 -5.07
CA ALA A 55 1.84 7.51 -6.11
C ALA A 55 1.37 8.97 -6.12
N ASP A 56 2.28 9.91 -6.34
CA ASP A 56 1.91 11.30 -6.63
C ASP A 56 1.51 11.43 -8.10
N ALA A 57 0.32 11.95 -8.40
CA ALA A 57 -0.14 12.07 -9.78
C ALA A 57 0.66 13.09 -10.61
N LEU A 58 1.40 14.00 -9.97
CA LEU A 58 2.18 15.04 -10.66
C LEU A 58 3.68 14.79 -10.70
N SER A 59 4.18 13.77 -10.01
CA SER A 59 5.61 13.48 -9.97
C SER A 59 5.87 11.98 -10.08
N SER A 60 7.14 11.60 -10.12
CA SER A 60 7.54 10.18 -10.06
C SER A 60 7.53 9.62 -8.65
N ALA A 61 7.14 10.41 -7.63
CA ALA A 61 7.24 10.00 -6.24
C ALA A 61 6.28 8.86 -5.90
N ARG A 62 6.79 7.83 -5.25
CA ARG A 62 6.00 6.66 -4.85
C ARG A 62 6.37 6.19 -3.46
N LEU A 63 5.38 5.64 -2.77
CA LEU A 63 5.55 4.91 -1.52
C LEU A 63 4.97 3.51 -1.70
N THR A 64 5.81 2.50 -1.54
CA THR A 64 5.39 1.09 -1.53
C THR A 64 5.47 0.56 -0.10
N LEU A 65 4.42 -0.13 0.35
CA LEU A 65 4.36 -0.82 1.63
C LEU A 65 4.14 -2.31 1.38
N PHE A 66 4.85 -3.13 2.12
CA PHE A 66 4.56 -4.56 2.25
C PHE A 66 4.03 -4.82 3.63
N MET A 67 2.90 -5.53 3.70
CA MET A 67 2.22 -5.80 4.94
C MET A 67 1.88 -7.28 5.05
N HIS A 68 2.13 -7.87 6.20
CA HIS A 68 1.81 -9.27 6.45
C HIS A 68 0.31 -9.51 6.29
N GLN A 69 -0.07 -10.55 5.55
CA GLN A 69 -1.45 -10.81 5.15
C GLN A 69 -2.41 -10.99 6.35
N GLU A 70 -1.97 -11.67 7.41
CA GLU A 70 -2.84 -12.03 8.54
C GLU A 70 -2.79 -11.02 9.69
N THR A 71 -1.61 -10.47 9.96
CA THR A 71 -1.37 -9.63 11.15
C THR A 71 -1.42 -8.15 10.84
N LEU A 72 -1.49 -7.79 9.55
CA LEU A 72 -1.45 -6.43 9.04
C LEU A 72 -0.20 -5.63 9.49
N GLN A 73 0.84 -6.31 9.97
CA GLN A 73 2.10 -5.67 10.34
C GLN A 73 2.85 -5.23 9.09
N ILE A 74 3.42 -4.02 9.12
CA ILE A 74 4.27 -3.56 8.02
C ILE A 74 5.60 -4.31 8.07
N LEU A 75 5.87 -5.06 7.00
CA LEU A 75 7.11 -5.81 6.81
C LEU A 75 8.21 -4.92 6.24
N ALA A 76 7.85 -3.99 5.34
CA ALA A 76 8.78 -3.04 4.74
C ALA A 76 8.05 -1.83 4.15
N ASN A 77 8.80 -0.72 3.98
CA ASN A 77 8.37 0.44 3.23
C ASN A 77 9.53 0.96 2.35
N PHE A 78 9.20 1.41 1.15
CA PHE A 78 10.14 1.93 0.16
C PHE A 78 9.62 3.25 -0.39
N GLN A 79 10.46 4.28 -0.39
CA GLN A 79 10.16 5.58 -1.01
C GLN A 79 11.03 5.73 -2.27
N GLU A 80 10.38 6.03 -3.39
CA GLU A 80 10.98 6.21 -4.73
C GLU A 80 10.69 7.64 -5.24
#